data_AF-A0A847FNW9-F1
#
_entry.id   AF-A0A847FNW9-F1
#
_cell.length_a   1.000
_cell.length_b   1.000
_cell.length_c   1.000
_cell.angle_alpha   90.00
_cell.angle_beta   90.00
_cell.angle_gamma   90.00
#
_symmetry.space_group_name_H-M   'P 1'
#
loop_
_entity.id
_entity.type
_entity.pdbx_description
1 polymer ?
#
loop_
_entity_poly.entity_id
_entity_poly.type
_entity_poly.pdbx_seq_one_letter_code
_entity_poly.pdbx_strand_id
1 'polypeptide(L)'
;MVLTMAAVAASKGIAVTRLGASVQGVTEFVGMGANTRFITNLDLGEGLSSRERAILYNSARRCEVHKMLRGNIEFQDNLADAPGSTA
;
A
#
# COMPACT_ATOMS: atom_id res chain seq x y z
N MET A 1 -3.34 3.87 1.17
CA MET A 1 -4.71 3.40 0.83
C MET A 1 -5.79 4.23 1.51
N VAL A 2 -5.88 4.24 2.85
CA VAL A 2 -6.93 4.98 3.58
C VAL A 2 -6.96 6.47 3.20
N LEU A 3 -5.80 7.13 3.17
CA LEU A 3 -5.71 8.55 2.76
C LEU A 3 -6.22 8.78 1.33
N THR A 4 -5.91 7.88 0.40
CA THR A 4 -6.38 7.97 -0.99
C THR A 4 -7.90 7.80 -1.05
N MET A 5 -8.46 6.84 -0.31
CA MET A 5 -9.92 6.68 -0.22
C MET A 5 -10.59 7.91 0.37
N ALA A 6 -10.04 8.48 1.44
CA ALA A 6 -10.57 9.68 2.08
C ALA A 6 -10.58 10.89 1.11
N ALA A 7 -9.49 11.09 0.37
CA ALA A 7 -9.40 12.15 -0.65
C ALA A 7 -10.41 11.93 -1.79
N VAL A 8 -10.60 10.69 -2.24
CA VAL A 8 -11.60 10.37 -3.28
C VAL A 8 -13.03 10.53 -2.75
N ALA A 9 -13.29 10.13 -1.51
CA ALA A 9 -14.60 10.33 -0.87
C ALA A 9 -14.96 11.81 -0.79
N ALA A 10 -14.04 12.64 -0.29
CA ALA A 10 -14.22 14.09 -0.19
C ALA A 10 -14.44 14.74 -1.56
N SER A 11 -13.63 14.42 -2.56
CA SER A 11 -13.77 15.00 -3.91
C SER A 11 -15.05 14.59 -4.65
N LYS A 12 -15.69 13.49 -4.23
CA LYS A 12 -16.93 12.96 -4.83
C LYS A 12 -18.17 13.18 -3.97
N GLY A 13 -18.04 13.84 -2.82
CA GLY A 13 -19.16 14.04 -1.89
C GLY A 13 -19.70 12.74 -1.29
N ILE A 14 -18.86 11.70 -1.15
CA ILE A 14 -19.26 10.42 -0.57
C ILE A 14 -19.16 10.52 0.96
N ALA A 15 -20.28 10.37 1.64
CA ALA A 15 -20.32 10.34 3.10
C ALA A 15 -19.81 8.98 3.61
N VAL A 16 -18.68 9.00 4.32
CA VAL A 16 -18.05 7.80 4.89
C VAL A 16 -18.19 7.81 6.41
N THR A 17 -18.61 6.67 6.96
CA THR A 17 -18.67 6.46 8.42
C THR A 17 -17.35 5.89 8.96
N ARG A 18 -16.63 5.14 8.12
CA ARG A 18 -15.35 4.51 8.45
C ARG A 18 -14.52 4.26 7.20
N LEU A 19 -13.20 4.38 7.35
CA LEU A 19 -12.22 3.95 6.34
C LEU A 19 -11.04 3.28 7.05
N GLY A 20 -11.01 1.96 7.00
CA GLY A 20 -9.95 1.11 7.55
C GLY A 20 -9.26 0.30 6.46
N ALA A 21 -7.97 0.04 6.66
CA ALA A 21 -7.24 -0.95 5.89
C ALA A 21 -6.29 -1.71 6.82
N SER A 22 -6.28 -3.04 6.72
CA SER A 22 -5.26 -3.89 7.32
C SER A 22 -4.45 -4.55 6.22
N VAL A 23 -3.13 -4.59 6.39
CA VAL A 23 -2.22 -5.24 5.44
C VAL A 23 -1.38 -6.27 6.18
N GLN A 24 -1.38 -7.51 5.69
CA GLN A 24 -0.50 -8.58 6.14
C GLN A 24 0.51 -8.88 5.06
N GLY A 25 1.81 -8.86 5.40
CA GLY A 25 2.88 -9.34 4.55
C GLY A 25 3.25 -10.77 4.91
N VAL A 26 3.29 -11.66 3.93
CA VAL A 26 3.80 -13.03 4.08
C VAL A 26 5.01 -13.16 3.16
N THR A 27 6.20 -13.30 3.74
CA THR A 27 7.46 -13.38 3.01
C THR A 27 8.03 -14.78 3.08
N GLU A 28 8.32 -15.35 1.92
CA GLU A 28 9.05 -16.61 1.75
C GLU A 28 10.43 -16.29 1.18
N PHE A 29 11.48 -16.82 1.81
CA PHE A 29 12.86 -16.69 1.32
C PHE A 29 13.19 -17.89 0.44
N VAL A 30 13.63 -17.62 -0.80
CA VAL A 30 13.99 -18.63 -1.79
C VAL A 30 15.41 -18.33 -2.28
N GLY A 31 16.39 -19.07 -1.76
CA GLY A 31 17.82 -18.79 -2.00
C GLY A 31 18.21 -17.42 -1.45
N MET A 32 18.72 -16.53 -2.32
CA MET A 32 19.01 -15.13 -1.97
C MET A 32 17.85 -14.15 -2.25
N GLY A 33 16.71 -14.66 -2.75
CA GLY A 33 15.55 -13.84 -3.05
C GLY A 33 14.49 -13.89 -1.95
N ALA A 34 13.63 -12.86 -1.91
CA ALA A 34 12.43 -12.84 -1.09
C ALA A 34 11.19 -12.71 -1.98
N ASN A 35 10.21 -13.58 -1.79
CA ASN A 35 8.89 -13.47 -2.40
C ASN A 35 7.90 -13.04 -1.32
N THR A 36 7.31 -11.85 -1.46
CA THR A 36 6.35 -11.31 -0.48
C THR A 36 4.96 -11.19 -1.07
N ARG A 37 3.98 -11.84 -0.42
CA ARG A 37 2.55 -11.69 -0.71
C ARG A 37 1.93 -10.72 0.28
N PHE A 38 1.28 -9.67 -0.22
CA PHE A 38 0.52 -8.73 0.61
C PHE A 38 -0.98 -9.02 0.53
N ILE A 39 -1.59 -9.32 1.67
CA ILE A 39 -3.02 -9.53 1.82
C ILE A 39 -3.61 -8.26 2.42
N THR A 40 -4.53 -7.61 1.70
CA THR A 40 -5.15 -6.35 2.13
C THR A 40 -6.63 -6.56 2.37
N ASN A 41 -7.12 -6.18 3.55
CA ASN A 41 -8.54 -6.09 3.85
C ASN A 41 -8.93 -4.62 4.01
N LEU A 42 -10.05 -4.22 3.40
CA LEU A 42 -10.58 -2.87 3.50
C LEU A 42 -11.91 -2.90 4.26
N ASP A 43 -12.06 -1.97 5.19
CA ASP A 43 -13.27 -1.77 5.97
C ASP A 43 -13.82 -0.38 5.64
N LEU A 44 -14.98 -0.33 4.97
CA LEU A 44 -15.61 0.91 4.52
C LEU A 44 -16.81 1.31 5.37
N GLY A 45 -17.04 0.63 6.50
CA GLY A 45 -18.25 0.81 7.30
C GLY A 45 -19.53 0.49 6.54
N GLU A 46 -20.62 1.11 6.99
CA GLU A 46 -21.98 0.94 6.46
C GLU A 46 -22.46 2.20 5.73
N GLY A 47 -23.63 2.11 5.08
CA GLY A 47 -24.30 3.25 4.43
C GLY A 47 -23.85 3.56 3.01
N LEU A 48 -22.76 2.94 2.53
CA LEU A 48 -22.29 3.10 1.15
C LEU A 48 -23.08 2.22 0.18
N SER A 49 -23.49 2.82 -0.94
CA SER A 49 -24.01 2.09 -2.10
C SER A 49 -22.94 1.18 -2.72
N SER A 50 -23.37 0.19 -3.50
CA SER A 50 -22.46 -0.69 -4.26
C SER A 50 -21.51 0.10 -5.17
N ARG A 51 -22.00 1.21 -5.74
CA ARG A 51 -21.19 2.09 -6.59
C ARG A 51 -20.10 2.80 -5.80
N GLU A 52 -20.44 3.39 -4.66
CA GLU A 52 -19.46 4.10 -3.82
C GLU A 52 -18.42 3.15 -3.24
N ARG A 53 -18.83 1.95 -2.80
CA ARG A 53 -17.90 0.88 -2.41
C ARG A 53 -16.91 0.55 -3.52
N ALA A 54 -17.39 0.40 -4.75
CA ALA A 54 -16.53 0.12 -5.90
C ALA A 54 -15.56 1.27 -6.19
N ILE A 55 -16.01 2.53 -6.10
CA ILE A 55 -15.15 3.72 -6.27
C ILE A 55 -14.02 3.70 -5.23
N LEU A 56 -14.35 3.53 -3.96
CA LEU A 56 -13.36 3.57 -2.87
C LEU A 56 -12.40 2.38 -2.95
N TYR A 57 -12.91 1.17 -3.19
CA TYR A 57 -12.10 -0.03 -3.39
C TYR A 57 -11.09 0.14 -4.54
N ASN A 58 -11.54 0.65 -5.69
CA ASN A 58 -10.66 0.88 -6.84
C ASN A 58 -9.63 1.98 -6.58
N SER A 59 -9.99 3.02 -5.82
CA SER A 59 -9.05 4.07 -5.42
C SER A 59 -7.94 3.53 -4.50
N ALA A 60 -8.27 2.66 -3.54
CA ALA A 60 -7.29 2.05 -2.64
C ALA A 60 -6.26 1.21 -3.40
N ARG A 61 -6.71 0.40 -4.36
CA ARG A 61 -5.85 -0.46 -5.20
C ARG A 61 -4.94 0.30 -6.17
N ARG A 62 -5.17 1.61 -6.32
CA ARG A 62 -4.39 2.51 -7.18
C ARG A 62 -3.63 3.55 -6.36
N CYS A 63 -3.52 3.41 -5.04
CA CYS A 63 -2.69 4.32 -4.26
C CYS A 63 -1.21 4.13 -4.61
N GLU A 64 -0.39 5.17 -4.42
CA GLU A 64 1.03 5.17 -4.79
C GLU A 64 1.81 3.97 -4.22
N VAL A 65 1.61 3.65 -2.93
CA VAL A 65 2.24 2.46 -2.32
C VAL A 65 1.88 1.16 -3.05
N HIS A 66 0.62 0.98 -3.46
CA HIS A 66 0.20 -0.23 -4.16
C HIS A 66 0.71 -0.27 -5.60
N LYS A 67 0.95 0.89 -6.22
CA LYS A 67 1.63 0.96 -7.53
C LYS A 67 3.10 0.58 -7.39
N MET A 68 3.80 1.14 -6.40
CA MET A 68 5.21 0.83 -6.13
C MET A 68 5.40 -0.67 -5.87
N LEU A 69 4.57 -1.27 -5.02
CA LEU A 69 4.68 -2.70 -4.67
C LEU A 69 4.27 -3.67 -5.79
N ARG A 70 3.67 -3.20 -6.88
CA ARG A 70 3.35 -4.02 -8.07
C ARG A 70 4.46 -4.02 -9.12
N GLY A 71 5.38 -3.06 -9.05
CA GLY A 71 6.52 -2.98 -9.96
C GLY A 71 7.70 -3.83 -9.50
N ASN A 72 8.77 -3.81 -10.30
CA ASN A 72 10.07 -4.31 -9.83
C ASN A 72 10.55 -3.39 -8.70
N ILE A 73 10.91 -4.00 -7.57
CA ILE A 73 11.49 -3.30 -6.42
C ILE A 73 12.97 -3.63 -6.42
N GLU A 74 13.80 -2.61 -6.63
CA GLU A 74 15.25 -2.71 -6.57
C GLU A 74 15.75 -1.90 -5.38
N PHE A 75 16.69 -2.47 -4.63
CA PHE A 75 17.38 -1.80 -3.54
C PHE A 75 18.83 -1.62 -3.94
N GLN A 76 19.33 -0.39 -3.83
CA GLN A 76 20.74 -0.06 -4.02
C GLN A 76 21.29 0.46 -2.70
N ASP A 77 22.15 -0.33 -2.07
CA ASP A 77 22.79 0.01 -0.81
C ASP A 77 24.22 0.46 -1.05
N ASN A 78 24.62 1.56 -0.41
CA ASN A 78 26.00 2.00 -0.39
C ASN A 78 26.43 2.08 1.08
N LEU A 79 27.45 1.31 1.45
CA LEU A 79 28.11 1.47 2.73
C LEU A 79 29.10 2.64 2.59
N ALA A 80 28.89 3.72 3.34
CA ALA A 80 29.90 4.77 3.42
C ALA A 80 31.13 4.21 4.15
N ASP A 81 32.32 4.42 3.60
CA ASP A 81 33.56 3.98 4.21
C ASP A 81 33.66 4.48 5.65
N ALA A 82 34.03 3.58 6.57
CA ALA A 82 34.41 3.98 7.91
C ALA A 82 35.64 4.91 7.79
N PRO A 83 35.61 6.10 8.40
CA PRO A 83 36.76 7.01 8.34
C PRO A 83 37.98 6.35 8.99
N GLY A 84 39.01 6.01 8.20
CA GLY A 84 40.33 5.66 8.73
C GLY A 84 41.16 4.58 8.02
N SER A 85 40.73 3.96 6.92
CA SER A 85 41.56 2.96 6.22
C SER A 85 42.38 3.57 5.08
N THR A 86 43.37 4.42 5.40
CA THR A 86 44.52 4.64 4.51
C THR A 86 45.62 3.65 4.88
N ALA A 87 45.95 2.79 3.92
CA ALA A 87 47.14 1.94 3.92
C ALA A 87 48.43 2.77 3.88
#